data_AF-A0A516SMU8-F1
#
_entry.id   AF-A0A516SMU8-F1
#
_cell.length_a   1.000
_cell.length_b   1.000
_cell.length_c   1.000
_cell.angle_alpha   90.00
_cell.angle_beta   90.00
_cell.angle_gamma   90.00
#
_symmetry.space_group_name_H-M   'P 1'
#
loop_
_entity.id
_entity.type
_entity.pdbx_description
1 polymer ?
#
loop_
_entity_poly.entity_id
_entity_poly.type
_entity_poly.pdbx_seq_one_letter_code
_entity_poly.pdbx_strand_id
1 'polypeptide(L)'
;KAGAAYVPLDPEYPLDRLHYMIEDSGIGLLLSDAAMFDALGELPPTVARWCLEEDAATLANYPATELPFISLPQHQAYLIYTSGPTGTP
;
A
#
# COMPACT_ATOMS: atom_id res chain seq x y z
N LYS A 1 0.44 -2.06 16.04
CA LYS A 1 0.36 -1.98 14.55
C LYS A 1 -1.10 -1.80 14.14
N ALA A 2 -1.38 -1.29 12.94
CA ALA A 2 -2.76 -0.93 12.51
C ALA A 2 -3.72 -2.12 12.30
N GLY A 3 -3.22 -3.36 12.28
CA GLY A 3 -4.05 -4.55 12.07
C GLY A 3 -4.53 -4.77 10.63
N ALA A 4 -4.10 -3.91 9.69
CA ALA A 4 -4.36 -4.04 8.26
C ALA A 4 -3.45 -5.07 7.59
N ALA A 5 -3.89 -5.59 6.44
CA ALA A 5 -3.04 -6.31 5.50
C ALA A 5 -2.31 -5.32 4.59
N TYR A 6 -1.15 -5.70 4.06
CA TYR A 6 -0.45 -4.92 3.03
C TYR A 6 -0.27 -5.72 1.74
N VAL A 7 -0.22 -4.97 0.63
CA VAL A 7 0.10 -5.48 -0.71
C VAL A 7 1.45 -4.90 -1.10
N PRO A 8 2.51 -5.70 -1.28
CA PRO A 8 3.78 -5.20 -1.77
C PRO A 8 3.65 -4.91 -3.27
N LEU A 9 4.00 -3.68 -3.66
CA LEU A 9 4.13 -3.25 -5.04
C LEU A 9 5.61 -3.02 -5.34
N ASP A 10 6.10 -3.63 -6.42
CA ASP A 10 7.48 -3.43 -6.88
C ASP A 10 7.52 -2.23 -7.84
N PRO A 11 8.23 -1.14 -7.51
CA PRO A 11 8.30 0.05 -8.37
C PRO A 11 8.98 -0.22 -9.72
N GLU A 12 9.69 -1.34 -9.89
CA GLU A 12 10.26 -1.75 -11.18
C GLU A 12 9.21 -2.33 -12.13
N TYR A 13 7.98 -2.59 -11.66
CA TYR A 13 6.90 -3.05 -12.52
C TYR A 13 6.40 -1.96 -13.47
N PRO A 14 5.93 -2.33 -14.68
CA PRO A 14 5.26 -1.39 -15.57
C PRO A 14 4.08 -0.70 -14.87
N LEU A 15 3.88 0.59 -15.13
CA LEU A 15 2.79 1.37 -14.51
C LEU A 15 1.42 0.73 -14.70
N ASP A 16 1.11 0.21 -15.90
CA ASP A 16 -0.16 -0.47 -16.17
C ASP A 16 -0.40 -1.66 -15.22
N ARG A 17 0.67 -2.39 -14.86
CA ARG A 17 0.60 -3.51 -13.92
C ARG A 17 0.36 -3.00 -12.50
N LEU A 18 1.00 -1.90 -12.11
CA LEU A 18 0.80 -1.28 -10.81
C LEU A 18 -0.62 -0.76 -10.65
N HIS A 19 -1.16 -0.09 -11.67
CA HIS A 19 -2.57 0.33 -11.70
C HIS A 19 -3.52 -0.85 -11.54
N TYR A 20 -3.30 -1.92 -12.30
CA TYR A 20 -4.08 -3.14 -12.16
C TYR A 20 -4.04 -3.69 -10.72
N MET A 21 -2.86 -3.81 -10.12
CA MET A 21 -2.72 -4.31 -8.74
C MET A 21 -3.41 -3.40 -7.72
N ILE A 22 -3.35 -2.07 -7.91
CA ILE A 22 -4.04 -1.09 -7.04
C ILE A 22 -5.56 -1.26 -7.13
N GLU A 23 -6.09 -1.45 -8.34
CA GLU A 23 -7.54 -1.64 -8.56
C GLU A 23 -8.03 -3.00 -8.06
N ASP A 24 -7.35 -4.08 -8.41
CA ASP A 24 -7.76 -5.46 -8.08
C ASP A 24 -7.65 -5.76 -6.58
N SER A 25 -6.62 -5.24 -5.91
CA SER A 25 -6.38 -5.52 -4.49
C SER A 25 -7.38 -4.87 -3.54
N GLY A 26 -8.12 -3.85 -4.00
CA GLY A 26 -9.06 -3.11 -3.16
C GLY A 26 -8.42 -2.34 -2.01
N ILE A 27 -7.14 -1.95 -2.13
CA ILE A 27 -6.46 -1.14 -1.11
C ILE A 27 -7.18 0.20 -0.90
N GLY A 28 -7.28 0.63 0.36
CA GLY A 28 -7.81 1.96 0.71
C GLY A 28 -6.74 3.03 0.94
N LEU A 29 -5.46 2.63 1.00
CA LEU A 29 -4.33 3.50 1.29
C LEU A 29 -3.10 3.01 0.51
N LEU A 30 -2.48 3.90 -0.26
CA LEU A 30 -1.19 3.68 -0.90
C LEU A 30 -0.11 4.51 -0.20
N LEU A 31 0.92 3.80 0.28
CA LEU A 31 2.11 4.37 0.90
C LEU A 31 3.26 4.33 -0.11
N SER A 32 3.84 5.48 -0.44
CA SER A 32 4.97 5.55 -1.36
C SER A 32 5.77 6.86 -1.21
N ASP A 33 6.85 7.02 -1.97
CA ASP A 33 7.55 8.29 -2.16
C ASP A 33 6.88 9.19 -3.23
N ALA A 34 7.34 10.44 -3.31
CA ALA A 34 6.80 11.43 -4.25
C ALA A 34 7.02 11.04 -5.71
N ALA A 35 8.19 10.49 -6.05
CA ALA A 35 8.54 10.12 -7.41
C ALA A 35 7.59 9.04 -7.97
N MET A 36 7.19 8.09 -7.13
CA MET A 36 6.23 7.06 -7.50
C MET A 36 4.83 7.63 -7.68
N PHE A 37 4.39 8.57 -6.85
CA PHE A 37 3.10 9.23 -7.04
C PHE A 37 3.07 10.07 -8.32
N ASP A 38 4.18 10.73 -8.66
CA ASP A 38 4.32 11.45 -9.93
C ASP A 38 4.25 10.50 -11.13
N ALA A 39 4.85 9.30 -11.02
CA ALA A 39 4.83 8.29 -12.07
C ALA A 39 3.45 7.63 -12.25
N LEU A 40 2.75 7.32 -11.14
CA LEU A 40 1.40 6.75 -11.15
C LEU A 40 0.33 7.77 -11.56
N GLY A 41 0.53 9.05 -11.31
CA GLY A 41 -0.46 10.08 -11.59
C GLY A 41 -1.72 9.94 -10.72
N GLU A 42 -2.89 10.06 -11.33
CA GLU A 42 -4.16 9.98 -10.61
C GLU A 42 -4.45 8.54 -10.13
N LEU A 43 -4.73 8.42 -8.84
CA LEU A 43 -5.14 7.17 -8.22
C LEU A 43 -6.68 7.04 -8.23
N PRO A 44 -7.22 5.81 -8.09
CA PRO A 44 -8.65 5.63 -7.92
C PRO A 44 -9.16 6.46 -6.71
N PRO A 45 -10.38 7.05 -6.79
CA PRO A 45 -10.89 7.95 -5.74
C PRO A 45 -11.02 7.29 -4.35
N THR A 46 -11.06 5.96 -4.32
CA THR A 46 -11.15 5.15 -3.10
C THR A 46 -9.81 4.94 -2.40
N VAL A 47 -8.70 5.31 -3.05
CA VAL A 47 -7.34 5.10 -2.55
C VAL A 47 -6.79 6.40 -1.99
N ALA A 48 -6.58 6.44 -0.67
CA ALA A 48 -5.89 7.55 -0.04
C ALA A 48 -4.38 7.51 -0.37
N ARG A 49 -3.78 8.69 -0.55
CA ARG A 49 -2.35 8.86 -0.82
C ARG A 49 -1.62 9.22 0.47
N TRP A 50 -0.54 8.52 0.82
CA TRP A 50 0.35 8.92 1.89
C TRP A 50 1.81 8.90 1.41
N CYS A 51 2.39 10.09 1.26
CA CYS A 51 3.79 10.29 0.92
C CYS A 51 4.69 10.25 2.15
N LEU A 52 5.69 9.37 2.13
CA LEU A 52 6.60 9.17 3.26
C LEU A 52 7.47 10.41 3.56
N GLU A 53 7.70 11.25 2.56
CA GLU A 53 8.54 12.45 2.67
C GLU A 53 7.78 13.63 3.30
N GLU A 54 6.44 13.63 3.24
CA GLU A 54 5.59 14.73 3.70
C GLU A 54 5.43 14.73 5.24
N ASP A 55 5.59 13.59 5.90
CA ASP A 55 5.11 13.40 7.28
C ASP A 55 6.16 13.08 8.35
N ALA A 56 7.45 13.12 8.01
CA ALA A 56 8.52 12.79 8.97
C ALA A 56 8.43 13.61 10.28
N ALA A 57 8.10 14.91 10.18
CA ALA A 57 7.94 15.79 11.34
C ALA A 57 6.65 15.50 12.12
N THR A 58 5.56 15.13 11.45
CA THR A 58 4.27 14.78 12.08
C THR A 58 4.39 13.48 12.86
N LEU A 59 5.01 12.46 12.25
CA LEU A 59 5.22 11.14 12.85
C LEU A 59 6.10 11.21 14.10
N ALA A 60 7.06 12.13 14.15
CA ALA A 60 7.92 12.34 15.32
C ALA A 60 7.14 12.73 16.59
N ASN A 61 5.93 13.27 16.45
CA ASN A 61 5.06 13.64 17.57
C ASN A 61 4.11 12.52 18.01
N TYR A 62 4.07 11.39 17.31
CA TYR A 62 3.24 10.26 17.71
C TYR A 62 3.90 9.44 18.84
N PRO A 63 3.11 8.86 19.75
CA PRO A 63 3.64 7.98 20.78
C PRO A 63 4.36 6.78 20.18
N ALA A 64 5.57 6.49 20.67
CA ALA A 64 6.30 5.26 20.36
C ALA A 64 5.79 4.04 21.16
N THR A 65 4.79 4.23 22.02
CA THR A 65 4.17 3.16 22.81
C THR A 65 3.44 2.18 21.91
N GLU A 66 3.45 0.91 22.30
CA GLU A 66 2.79 -0.14 21.52
C GLU A 66 1.27 0.10 21.45
N LEU A 67 0.71 -0.08 20.26
CA LEU A 67 -0.73 -0.02 20.04
C LEU A 67 -1.42 -1.27 20.61
N PRO A 68 -2.70 -1.16 21.02
CA PRO A 68 -3.48 -2.32 21.43
C PRO A 68 -3.45 -3.44 20.40
N PHE A 69 -3.40 -4.68 20.88
CA PHE A 69 -3.43 -5.85 20.02
C PHE A 69 -4.86 -6.10 19.54
N ILE A 70 -5.12 -5.76 18.27
CA ILE A 70 -6.44 -5.90 17.62
C ILE A 70 -6.46 -6.98 16.53
N SER A 71 -5.32 -7.61 16.25
CA SER A 71 -5.19 -8.63 15.21
C SER A 71 -5.69 -9.99 15.71
N LEU A 72 -6.45 -10.69 14.88
CA LEU A 72 -6.92 -12.05 15.16
C LEU A 72 -6.28 -13.03 14.16
N PRO A 73 -6.16 -14.34 14.47
CA PRO A 73 -5.56 -15.32 13.56
C PRO A 73 -6.19 -15.38 12.17
N GLN A 74 -7.48 -15.04 12.06
CA GLN A 74 -8.23 -15.01 10.80
C GLN A 74 -8.03 -13.73 9.98
N HIS A 75 -7.37 -12.70 10.52
CA HIS A 75 -7.11 -11.47 9.76
C HIS A 75 -5.99 -11.71 8.75
N GLN A 76 -6.20 -11.21 7.53
CA GLN A 76 -5.15 -11.19 6.51
C GLN A 76 -3.98 -10.31 7.00
N ALA A 77 -2.76 -10.81 6.81
CA ALA A 77 -1.55 -10.06 7.11
C ALA A 77 -0.92 -9.45 5.84
N TYR A 78 -1.02 -10.16 4.71
CA TYR A 78 -0.52 -9.71 3.42
C TYR A 78 -1.28 -10.39 2.28
N LEU A 79 -1.26 -9.75 1.11
CA LEU A 79 -1.66 -10.31 -0.18
C LEU A 79 -0.46 -10.18 -1.13
N ILE A 80 -0.03 -11.29 -1.73
CA ILE A 80 1.14 -11.32 -2.64
C ILE A 80 0.67 -11.82 -4.00
N TYR A 81 0.90 -11.02 -5.04
CA TYR A 81 0.67 -11.43 -6.42
C TYR A 81 1.81 -12.32 -6.91
N THR A 82 1.47 -13.45 -7.51
CA THR A 82 2.40 -14.37 -8.17
C THR A 82 2.15 -14.37 -9.67
N SER A 83 3.16 -14.66 -10.50
CA SER A 83 2.96 -14.78 -11.96
C SER A 83 1.93 -15.87 -12.28
N GLY A 84 0.74 -15.44 -12.72
CA GLY A 84 -0.32 -16.33 -13.15
C GLY A 84 0.03 -17.04 -14.47
N PRO A 85 -0.40 -18.31 -14.67
CA PRO A 85 -0.14 -19.04 -15.92
C PRO A 85 -0.83 -18.42 -17.15
N THR A 86 -1.78 -17.51 -16.94
CA THR A 86 -2.52 -16.78 -17.98
C THR A 86 -1.79 -15.54 -18.52
N GLY A 87 -0.58 -15.24 -18.04
CA GLY A 87 0.24 -14.11 -18.51
C GLY A 87 -0.12 -12.78 -17.83
N THR A 88 -1.33 -12.66 -17.31
CA THR A 88 -1.70 -11.76 -16.23
C THR A 88 -1.69 -12.53 -14.90
N PRO A 89 -1.04 -12.02 -13.84
CA PRO A 89 -1.64 -12.08 -12.52
C PRO A 89 -2.93 -11.27 -12.48
#